data_AF-I4B9U2-F1
#
_entry.id   AF-I4B9U2-F1
#
_cell.length_a   1.000
_cell.length_b   1.000
_cell.length_c   1.000
_cell.angle_alpha   90.00
_cell.angle_beta   90.00
_cell.angle_gamma   90.00
#
_symmetry.space_group_name_H-M   'P 1'
#
loop_
_entity.id
_entity.type
_entity.pdbx_description
1 polymer ?
#
loop_
_entity_poly.entity_id
_entity_poly.type
_entity_poly.pdbx_seq_one_letter_code
_entity_poly.pdbx_strand_id
1 'polypeptide(L)'
;MKEKVWKDCPACGAHGSMVLRGNLIERVDGKGYKPFSVKGLEGYICQKCHDGILTIKSENRLRVEIMENRARQDSARIPASALIPVEEIAKSLKVPRQTVHWMMRVGRMPFVYVGKQRFPFKDKSKKIFVKGQSHKMSDLANIH
;
A
#
# COMPACT_ATOMS: atom_id res chain seq x y z
N MET A 1 4.85 9.11 15.86
CA MET A 1 5.82 7.99 15.98
C MET A 1 7.19 8.56 15.65
N LYS A 2 8.20 8.35 16.50
CA LYS A 2 9.54 8.90 16.29
C LYS A 2 10.30 8.00 15.31
N GLU A 3 10.91 8.59 14.28
CA GLU A 3 11.74 7.86 13.31
C GLU A 3 12.95 7.24 14.04
N LYS A 4 13.22 5.96 13.78
CA LYS A 4 14.43 5.32 14.29
C LYS A 4 15.63 5.81 13.49
N VAL A 5 16.67 6.25 14.20
CA VAL A 5 17.97 6.53 13.57
C VAL A 5 18.76 5.23 13.51
N TRP A 6 19.09 4.80 12.30
CA TRP A 6 19.91 3.60 12.08
C TRP A 6 21.38 4.02 11.99
N LYS A 7 22.19 3.56 12.96
CA LYS A 7 23.65 3.77 12.96
C LYS A 7 24.39 2.52 12.48
N ASP A 8 23.96 1.35 12.94
CA ASP A 8 24.56 0.06 12.60
C ASP A 8 23.71 -0.66 11.54
N CYS A 9 24.38 -1.39 10.64
CA CYS A 9 23.71 -2.11 9.57
C CYS A 9 23.15 -3.44 10.07
N PRO A 10 21.82 -3.66 10.03
CA PRO A 10 21.22 -4.92 10.48
C PRO A 10 21.42 -6.08 9.49
N ALA A 11 21.77 -5.81 8.23
CA ALA A 11 21.94 -6.84 7.22
C ALA A 11 23.32 -7.52 7.30
N CYS A 12 24.39 -6.74 7.52
CA CYS A 12 25.76 -7.26 7.58
C CYS A 12 26.47 -7.06 8.93
N GLY A 13 25.82 -6.45 9.93
CA GLY A 13 26.38 -6.21 11.26
C GLY A 13 27.40 -5.07 11.35
N ALA A 14 27.63 -4.33 10.27
CA ALA A 14 28.64 -3.27 10.26
C ALA A 14 28.24 -2.07 11.15
N HIS A 15 29.04 -1.77 12.16
CA HIS A 15 28.83 -0.64 13.06
C HIS A 15 29.08 0.72 12.39
N GLY A 16 28.26 1.71 12.72
CA GLY A 16 28.39 3.10 12.26
C GLY A 16 28.33 3.30 10.74
N SER A 17 27.81 2.31 10.01
CA SER A 17 27.91 2.25 8.54
C SER A 17 26.67 2.77 7.81
N MET A 18 25.57 2.99 8.53
CA MET A 18 24.29 3.43 7.95
C MET A 18 24.27 4.95 7.81
N VAL A 19 24.06 5.43 6.59
CA VAL A 19 24.02 6.87 6.28
C VAL A 19 22.69 7.23 5.66
N LEU A 20 22.04 8.29 6.17
CA LEU A 20 20.82 8.81 5.59
C LEU A 20 21.10 9.37 4.19
N ARG A 21 20.36 8.88 3.20
CA ARG A 21 20.40 9.34 1.81
C ARG A 21 18.99 9.72 1.36
N GLY A 22 18.91 10.79 0.57
CA GLY A 22 17.69 11.22 -0.12
C GLY A 22 17.74 10.90 -1.60
N ASN A 23 16.65 11.22 -2.31
CA ASN A 23 16.49 11.02 -3.75
C ASN A 23 16.68 9.58 -4.24
N LEU A 24 16.41 8.62 -3.36
CA LEU A 24 16.39 7.20 -3.72
C LEU A 24 15.26 6.92 -4.71
N ILE A 25 15.50 5.93 -5.56
CA ILE A 25 14.56 5.48 -6.58
C ILE A 25 14.31 3.99 -6.34
N GLU A 26 13.06 3.64 -6.08
CA GLU A 26 12.64 2.25 -5.91
C GLU A 26 11.90 1.79 -7.17
N ARG A 27 12.35 0.67 -7.74
CA ARG A 27 11.64 0.01 -8.83
C ARG A 27 10.65 -0.98 -8.23
N VAL A 28 9.39 -0.85 -8.63
CA VAL A 28 8.32 -1.75 -8.22
C VAL A 28 7.95 -2.61 -9.40
N ASP A 29 8.21 -3.91 -9.25
CA ASP A 29 7.71 -4.94 -10.14
C ASP A 29 6.60 -5.74 -9.45
N GLY A 30 5.64 -6.25 -10.21
CA GLY A 30 4.53 -7.01 -9.65
C GLY A 30 3.84 -7.85 -10.71
N LYS A 31 3.51 -9.10 -10.37
CA LYS A 31 2.81 -10.01 -11.28
C LYS A 31 1.48 -9.39 -11.72
N GLY A 32 1.29 -9.27 -13.04
CA GLY A 32 0.07 -8.71 -13.63
C GLY A 32 0.04 -7.17 -13.75
N TYR A 33 1.06 -6.47 -13.26
CA TYR A 33 1.16 -5.01 -13.34
C TYR A 33 2.39 -4.59 -14.14
N LYS A 34 2.26 -3.52 -14.92
CA LYS A 34 3.39 -2.88 -15.58
C LYS A 34 4.33 -2.32 -14.50
N PRO A 35 5.65 -2.56 -14.61
CA PRO A 35 6.66 -1.97 -13.73
C PRO A 35 6.60 -0.45 -13.70
N PHE A 36 6.95 0.14 -12.56
CA PHE A 36 7.13 1.58 -12.43
C PHE A 36 8.17 1.92 -11.36
N SER A 37 8.62 3.16 -11.32
CA SER A 37 9.60 3.64 -10.35
C SER A 37 9.03 4.76 -9.48
N VAL A 38 9.32 4.70 -8.18
CA VAL A 38 9.01 5.76 -7.22
C VAL A 38 10.28 6.52 -6.90
N LYS A 39 10.32 7.81 -7.20
CA LYS A 39 11.49 8.68 -7.02
C LYS A 39 11.34 9.59 -5.79
N GLY A 40 12.47 10.09 -5.29
CA GLY A 40 12.49 11.07 -4.20
C GLY A 40 12.24 10.42 -2.84
N LEU A 41 12.71 9.19 -2.65
CA LEU A 41 12.62 8.47 -1.39
C LEU A 41 13.85 8.74 -0.52
N GLU A 42 13.70 8.55 0.78
CA GLU A 42 14.72 8.75 1.81
C GLU A 42 14.89 7.47 2.61
N GLY A 43 16.14 7.08 2.87
CA GLY A 43 16.47 5.87 3.60
C GLY A 43 17.89 5.87 4.11
N TYR A 44 18.17 5.02 5.08
CA TYR A 44 19.51 4.76 5.57
C TYR A 44 20.14 3.67 4.71
N ILE A 45 21.28 3.95 4.09
CA ILE A 45 22.02 3.02 3.23
C ILE A 45 23.34 2.66 3.91
N CYS A 46 23.62 1.37 4.01
CA CYS A 46 24.88 0.85 4.51
C CYS A 46 26.00 1.13 3.50
N GLN A 47 27.07 1.79 3.95
CA GLN A 47 28.24 2.04 3.10
C GLN A 47 29.06 0.78 2.80
N LYS A 48 28.87 -0.33 3.54
CA LYS A 48 29.62 -1.58 3.33
C LYS A 48 28.91 -2.55 2.38
N CYS A 49 27.69 -2.96 2.72
CA CYS A 49 26.93 -3.94 1.94
C CYS A 49 25.94 -3.31 0.95
N HIS A 50 25.80 -1.98 0.94
CA HIS A 50 24.87 -1.24 0.08
C HIS A 50 23.38 -1.54 0.29
N ASP A 51 23.04 -2.35 1.29
CA ASP A 51 21.66 -2.58 1.69
C ASP A 51 21.08 -1.35 2.40
N GLY A 52 19.76 -1.22 2.36
CA GLY A 52 19.06 0.01 2.73
C GLY A 52 17.75 -0.21 3.45
N ILE A 53 17.42 0.71 4.34
CA ILE A 53 16.12 0.76 5.01
C ILE A 53 15.51 2.13 4.74
N LEU A 54 14.33 2.14 4.12
CA LEU A 54 13.58 3.38 3.91
C LEU A 54 13.10 3.95 5.24
N THR A 55 13.06 5.28 5.30
CA THR A 55 12.38 5.99 6.40
C THR A 55 10.89 5.65 6.43
N ILE A 56 10.23 5.76 7.59
CA ILE A 56 8.79 5.50 7.73
C ILE A 56 7.99 6.35 6.74
N LYS A 57 8.39 7.62 6.55
CA LYS A 57 7.78 8.53 5.58
C LYS A 57 7.87 7.98 4.15
N SER A 58 9.05 7.53 3.75
CA SER A 58 9.29 7.01 2.40
C SER A 58 8.65 5.66 2.17
N GLU A 59 8.65 4.78 3.17
CA GLU A 59 7.94 3.50 3.11
C GLU A 59 6.43 3.70 2.95
N ASN A 60 5.84 4.62 3.72
CA ASN A 60 4.43 4.97 3.58
C ASN A 60 4.13 5.54 2.20
N ARG A 61 4.98 6.45 1.69
CA ARG A 61 4.83 7.01 0.34
C ARG A 61 4.91 5.92 -0.73
N LEU A 62 5.92 5.05 -0.65
CA LEU A 62 6.09 3.92 -1.55
C LEU A 62 4.84 3.03 -1.55
N ARG A 63 4.32 2.67 -0.37
CA ARG A 63 3.11 1.86 -0.24
C ARG A 63 1.89 2.50 -0.92
N VAL A 64 1.69 3.81 -0.70
CA VAL A 64 0.61 4.56 -1.34
C VAL A 64 0.76 4.56 -2.86
N GLU A 65 1.95 4.88 -3.38
CA GLU A 65 2.21 4.89 -4.83
C GLU A 65 2.00 3.52 -5.47
N ILE A 66 2.37 2.42 -4.79
CA ILE A 66 2.08 1.06 -5.26
C ILE A 66 0.58 0.84 -5.39
N MET A 67 -0.21 1.21 -4.37
CA MET A 67 -1.65 1.01 -4.43
C MET A 67 -2.32 1.88 -5.48
N GLU A 68 -1.91 3.15 -5.58
CA GLU A 68 -2.39 4.11 -6.56
C GLU A 68 -2.10 3.67 -7.99
N ASN A 69 -0.87 3.21 -8.25
CA ASN A 69 -0.48 2.72 -9.57
C ASN A 69 -1.27 1.47 -9.96
N ARG A 70 -1.40 0.50 -9.04
CA ARG A 70 -2.20 -0.71 -9.27
C ARG A 70 -3.66 -0.36 -9.54
N ALA A 71 -4.25 0.54 -8.74
CA ALA A 71 -5.62 0.99 -8.94
C ALA A 71 -5.85 1.59 -10.33
N ARG A 72 -4.92 2.43 -10.83
CA ARG A 72 -5.00 2.99 -12.20
C ARG A 72 -4.96 1.90 -13.27
N GLN A 73 -4.07 0.90 -13.11
CA GLN A 73 -4.00 -0.20 -14.06
C GLN A 73 -5.25 -1.10 -14.02
N ASP A 74 -5.77 -1.35 -12.83
CA ASP A 74 -6.97 -2.17 -12.62
C ASP A 74 -8.25 -1.46 -13.10
N SER A 75 -8.27 -0.12 -13.09
CA SER A 75 -9.41 0.66 -13.61
C SER A 75 -9.73 0.39 -15.08
N ALA A 76 -8.73 -0.04 -15.86
CA ALA A 76 -8.92 -0.41 -17.26
C ALA A 76 -9.45 -1.84 -17.46
N ARG A 77 -9.46 -2.67 -16.41
CA ARG A 77 -9.70 -4.11 -16.49
C ARG A 77 -10.93 -4.55 -15.69
N ILE A 78 -11.20 -3.90 -14.57
CA ILE A 78 -12.28 -4.27 -13.65
C ILE A 78 -13.60 -3.68 -14.16
N PRO A 79 -14.62 -4.51 -14.43
CA PRO A 79 -15.92 -4.02 -14.89
C PRO A 79 -16.67 -3.30 -13.77
N ALA A 80 -17.55 -2.37 -14.15
CA ALA A 80 -18.37 -1.61 -13.21
C ALA A 80 -19.22 -2.50 -12.29
N SER A 81 -19.65 -3.68 -12.77
CA SER A 81 -20.43 -4.66 -12.00
C SER A 81 -19.68 -5.30 -10.83
N ALA A 82 -18.35 -5.21 -10.81
CA ALA A 82 -17.52 -5.74 -9.72
C ALA A 82 -17.26 -4.69 -8.61
N LEU A 83 -17.66 -3.43 -8.83
CA LEU A 83 -17.44 -2.33 -7.90
C LEU A 83 -18.45 -2.40 -6.75
N ILE A 84 -18.01 -1.97 -5.58
CA ILE A 84 -18.84 -1.88 -4.38
C ILE A 84 -18.84 -0.43 -3.91
N PRO A 85 -20.00 0.19 -3.64
CA PRO A 85 -20.04 1.49 -2.99
C PRO A 85 -19.30 1.52 -1.65
N VAL A 86 -18.62 2.62 -1.38
CA VAL A 86 -17.82 2.77 -0.14
C VAL A 86 -18.72 2.70 1.09
N GLU A 87 -19.95 3.17 0.97
CA GLU A 87 -21.00 3.17 1.98
C GLU A 87 -21.40 1.76 2.41
N GLU A 88 -21.53 0.84 1.46
CA GLU A 88 -21.87 -0.56 1.73
C GLU A 88 -20.76 -1.24 2.53
N ILE A 89 -19.51 -1.03 2.12
CA ILE A 89 -18.33 -1.54 2.84
C ILE A 89 -18.23 -0.93 4.25
N ALA A 90 -18.46 0.38 4.38
CA ALA A 90 -18.44 1.07 5.65
C ALA A 90 -19.50 0.50 6.62
N LYS A 91 -20.73 0.27 6.13
CA LYS A 91 -21.84 -0.32 6.89
C LYS A 91 -21.53 -1.76 7.30
N SER A 92 -21.05 -2.58 6.37
CA SER A 92 -20.69 -3.99 6.60
C SER A 92 -19.59 -4.14 7.66
N LEU A 93 -18.56 -3.30 7.59
CA LEU A 93 -17.44 -3.30 8.54
C LEU A 93 -17.71 -2.51 9.83
N LYS A 94 -18.84 -1.80 9.93
CA LYS A 94 -19.17 -0.89 11.04
C LYS A 94 -18.03 0.10 11.33
N VAL A 95 -17.53 0.75 10.27
CA VAL A 95 -16.49 1.78 10.33
C VAL A 95 -16.88 3.01 9.51
N PRO A 96 -16.33 4.20 9.83
CA PRO A 96 -16.54 5.39 9.00
C PRO A 96 -16.01 5.22 7.56
N ARG A 97 -16.62 5.93 6.60
CA ARG A 97 -16.15 5.98 5.19
C ARG A 97 -14.66 6.37 5.07
N GLN A 98 -14.21 7.28 5.92
CA GLN A 98 -12.80 7.71 5.97
C GLN A 98 -11.86 6.55 6.28
N THR A 99 -12.28 5.61 7.14
CA THR A 99 -11.51 4.40 7.44
C THR A 99 -11.40 3.51 6.21
N VAL A 100 -12.47 3.37 5.42
CA VAL A 100 -12.44 2.60 4.17
C VAL A 100 -11.45 3.22 3.18
N HIS A 101 -11.47 4.55 2.99
CA HIS A 101 -10.48 5.23 2.14
C HIS A 101 -9.05 5.11 2.69
N TRP A 102 -8.87 5.12 4.00
CA TRP A 102 -7.57 4.84 4.62
C TRP A 102 -7.11 3.41 4.30
N MET A 103 -7.99 2.41 4.41
CA MET A 103 -7.70 1.01 4.09
C MET A 103 -7.29 0.82 2.63
N MET A 104 -7.95 1.52 1.70
CA MET A 104 -7.55 1.56 0.29
C MET A 104 -6.12 2.06 0.12
N ARG A 105 -5.85 3.24 0.68
CA ARG A 105 -4.56 3.93 0.57
C ARG A 105 -3.39 3.15 1.18
N VAL A 106 -3.61 2.47 2.31
CA VAL A 106 -2.58 1.66 2.98
C VAL A 106 -2.48 0.23 2.44
N GLY A 107 -3.25 -0.10 1.39
CA GLY A 107 -3.18 -1.39 0.70
C GLY A 107 -3.87 -2.55 1.40
N ARG A 108 -4.72 -2.26 2.38
CA ARG A 108 -5.58 -3.25 3.06
C ARG A 108 -6.87 -3.55 2.32
N MET A 109 -7.17 -2.78 1.28
CA MET A 109 -8.35 -2.95 0.44
C MET A 109 -7.95 -2.58 -0.99
N PRO A 110 -8.17 -3.45 -1.99
CA PRO A 110 -7.98 -3.07 -3.38
C PRO A 110 -9.08 -2.12 -3.81
N PHE A 111 -8.76 -1.26 -4.76
CA PHE A 111 -9.67 -0.27 -5.31
C PHE A 111 -9.28 0.07 -6.74
N VAL A 112 -10.22 0.66 -7.46
CA VAL A 112 -10.01 1.27 -8.77
C VAL A 112 -10.49 2.71 -8.77
N TYR A 113 -10.18 3.42 -9.85
CA TYR A 113 -10.67 4.75 -10.14
C TYR A 113 -11.85 4.69 -11.10
N VAL A 114 -12.91 5.44 -10.75
CA VAL A 114 -13.99 5.83 -11.66
C VAL A 114 -14.02 7.36 -11.65
N GLY A 115 -13.56 7.97 -12.74
CA GLY A 115 -13.29 9.41 -12.75
C GLY A 115 -12.27 9.80 -11.67
N LYS A 116 -12.67 10.68 -10.74
CA LYS A 116 -11.85 11.13 -9.61
C LYS A 116 -12.12 10.37 -8.31
N GLN A 117 -13.03 9.40 -8.32
CA GLN A 117 -13.47 8.67 -7.14
C GLN A 117 -12.82 7.29 -7.07
N ARG A 118 -12.59 6.83 -5.83
CA ARG A 118 -12.04 5.50 -5.55
C ARG A 118 -13.16 4.55 -5.16
N PHE A 119 -13.22 3.40 -5.82
CA PHE A 119 -14.19 2.34 -5.54
C PHE A 119 -13.48 1.04 -5.19
N PRO A 120 -13.78 0.42 -4.05
CA PRO A 120 -13.37 -0.95 -3.79
C PRO A 120 -14.08 -1.90 -4.78
N PHE A 121 -13.47 -3.07 -5.01
CA PHE A 121 -14.03 -4.08 -5.90
C PHE A 121 -13.84 -5.48 -5.33
N LYS A 122 -14.64 -6.44 -5.80
CA LYS A 122 -14.54 -7.85 -5.38
C LYS A 122 -13.26 -8.49 -5.91
N ASP A 123 -12.21 -8.49 -5.09
CA ASP A 123 -11.05 -9.36 -5.28
C ASP A 123 -11.17 -10.59 -4.36
N LYS A 124 -11.47 -11.75 -4.96
CA LYS A 124 -11.65 -13.03 -4.25
C LYS A 124 -10.36 -13.50 -3.56
N SER A 125 -9.20 -12.98 -3.95
CA SER A 125 -7.90 -13.40 -3.41
C SER A 125 -7.50 -12.66 -2.14
N LYS A 126 -8.13 -11.51 -1.83
CA LYS A 126 -7.70 -10.64 -0.73
C LYS A 126 -8.59 -10.74 0.50
N LYS A 127 -7.94 -10.99 1.65
CA LYS A 127 -8.53 -10.85 2.98
C LYS A 127 -8.30 -9.43 3.47
N ILE A 128 -9.36 -8.83 3.99
CA ILE A 128 -9.32 -7.52 4.65
C ILE A 128 -9.26 -7.77 6.15
N PHE A 129 -8.34 -7.08 6.84
CA PHE A 129 -8.24 -7.15 8.30
C PHE A 129 -8.76 -5.86 8.95
N VAL A 130 -9.77 -5.99 9.80
CA VAL A 130 -10.39 -4.88 10.54
C VAL A 130 -10.55 -5.27 12.00
N LYS A 131 -10.05 -4.44 12.93
CA LYS A 131 -10.20 -4.64 14.38
C LYS A 131 -9.83 -6.07 14.87
N GLY A 132 -8.78 -6.66 14.30
CA GLY A 132 -8.32 -8.01 14.65
C GLY A 132 -9.10 -9.16 13.99
N GLN A 133 -10.10 -8.87 13.16
CA GLN A 133 -10.88 -9.87 12.42
C GLN A 133 -10.52 -9.86 10.93
N SER A 134 -10.43 -11.05 10.34
CA SER A 134 -10.23 -11.21 8.90
C SER A 134 -11.57 -11.41 8.19
N HIS A 135 -11.86 -10.57 7.21
CA HIS A 135 -13.04 -10.66 6.36
C HIS A 135 -12.59 -10.99 4.94
N LYS A 136 -13.23 -11.94 4.26
CA LYS A 136 -13.05 -12.05 2.81
C LYS A 136 -13.86 -10.93 2.16
N MET A 137 -13.27 -10.28 1.17
CA MET A 137 -13.97 -9.19 0.49
C MET A 137 -15.19 -9.68 -0.30
N SER A 138 -15.22 -10.96 -0.69
CA SER A 138 -16.40 -11.61 -1.27
C SER A 138 -17.62 -11.60 -0.34
N ASP A 139 -17.39 -11.68 0.97
CA ASP A 139 -18.43 -11.94 1.97
C ASP A 139 -19.07 -10.63 2.45
N LEU A 140 -18.35 -9.52 2.31
CA LEU A 140 -18.83 -8.19 2.70
C LEU A 140 -19.92 -7.64 1.76
N ALA A 141 -20.11 -8.27 0.60
CA ALA A 141 -20.99 -7.83 -0.47
C ALA A 141 -22.22 -8.73 -0.70
N ASN A 142 -22.52 -9.63 0.24
CA ASN A 142 -23.70 -10.51 0.22
C ASN A 142 -24.70 -10.18 1.37
N ILE A 143 -24.55 -9.02 2.01
CA ILE A 143 -25.50 -8.56 3.02
C ILE A 143 -26.60 -7.79 2.28
N HIS A 144 -27.58 -8.52 1.76
CA HIS A 144 -28.85 -7.97 1.30
C HIS A 144 -29.76 -7.68 2.50
#